data_AF-A0A355S0K3-F1
#
_entry.id   AF-A0A355S0K3-F1
#
_cell.length_a   1.000
_cell.length_b   1.000
_cell.length_c   1.000
_cell.angle_alpha   90.00
_cell.angle_beta   90.00
_cell.angle_gamma   90.00
#
_symmetry.space_group_name_H-M   'P 1'
#
loop_
_entity.id
_entity.type
_entity.pdbx_description
1 polymer ?
#
loop_
_entity_poly.entity_id
_entity_poly.type
_entity_poly.pdbx_seq_one_letter_code
_entity_poly.pdbx_strand_id
1 'polypeptide(L)'
;MKKFFINTIKYVKKIFLTVVIICMLIIMISKIFKFKLSGTFLYSGLICLILGGFSLIGNIKISSSYRYFQVQSISRPIDQISADNYKSRDSSLRFLIFMSSIGAILLLISNILIHYNL
;
A
#
# COMPACT_ATOMS: atom_id res chain seq x y z
N MET A 1 9.85 23.29 -11.01
CA MET A 1 8.44 23.10 -10.57
C MET A 1 7.58 22.29 -11.54
N LYS A 2 7.49 22.62 -12.84
CA LYS A 2 6.66 21.87 -13.82
C LYS A 2 6.90 20.35 -13.85
N LYS A 3 8.16 19.88 -13.85
CA LYS A 3 8.50 18.44 -13.83
C LYS A 3 7.99 17.71 -12.57
N PHE A 4 8.06 18.35 -11.41
CA PHE A 4 7.54 17.79 -10.15
C PHE A 4 6.02 17.62 -10.23
N PHE A 5 5.32 18.67 -10.68
CA PHE A 5 3.85 18.66 -10.81
C PHE A 5 3.35 17.56 -11.76
N ILE A 6 4.01 17.38 -12.91
CA ILE A 6 3.66 16.33 -13.88
C ILE A 6 3.84 14.93 -13.27
N ASN A 7 4.90 14.72 -12.49
CA ASN A 7 5.15 13.42 -11.88
C ASN A 7 4.13 13.11 -10.76
N THR A 8 3.74 14.12 -9.99
CA THR A 8 2.68 14.01 -8.98
C THR A 8 1.33 13.69 -9.62
N ILE A 9 0.95 14.35 -10.71
CA ILE A 9 -0.31 14.06 -11.44
C ILE A 9 -0.33 12.61 -11.94
N LYS A 10 0.78 12.13 -12.51
CA LYS A 10 0.88 10.72 -12.95
C LYS A 10 0.64 9.75 -11.79
N TYR A 11 1.17 10.06 -10.61
CA TYR A 11 1.01 9.24 -9.42
C TYR A 11 -0.43 9.26 -8.89
N VAL A 12 -1.05 10.44 -8.80
CA VAL A 12 -2.46 10.59 -8.41
C VAL A 12 -3.38 9.83 -9.37
N LYS A 13 -3.13 9.91 -10.68
CA LYS A 13 -3.90 9.15 -11.68
C LYS A 13 -3.85 7.64 -11.45
N LYS A 14 -2.69 7.10 -11.07
CA LYS A 14 -2.54 5.68 -10.74
C LYS A 14 -3.34 5.31 -9.49
N ILE A 15 -3.24 6.10 -8.42
CA ILE A 15 -4.04 5.89 -7.19
C ILE A 15 -5.53 5.87 -7.53
N PHE A 16 -6.00 6.87 -8.27
CA PHE A 16 -7.40 7.00 -8.63
C PHE A 16 -7.92 5.78 -9.40
N LEU A 17 -7.18 5.33 -10.42
CA LEU A 17 -7.54 4.13 -11.19
C LEU A 17 -7.64 2.89 -10.29
N THR A 18 -6.67 2.71 -9.38
CA THR A 18 -6.66 1.58 -8.45
C THR A 18 -7.85 1.62 -7.49
N VAL A 19 -8.18 2.79 -6.94
CA VAL A 19 -9.35 2.97 -6.07
C VAL A 19 -10.63 2.59 -6.81
N VAL A 20 -10.82 3.05 -8.06
CA VAL A 20 -12.02 2.73 -8.86
C VAL A 20 -12.17 1.22 -9.04
N ILE A 21 -11.09 0.51 -9.37
CA ILE A 21 -11.11 -0.95 -9.54
C ILE A 21 -11.47 -1.64 -8.22
N ILE A 22 -10.86 -1.22 -7.11
CA ILE A 22 -11.15 -1.79 -5.79
C ILE A 22 -12.60 -1.54 -5.38
N CYS A 23 -13.13 -0.34 -5.60
CA CYS A 23 -14.53 -0.02 -5.32
C CYS A 23 -15.49 -0.93 -6.10
N MET A 24 -15.23 -1.16 -7.40
CA MET A 24 -16.05 -2.07 -8.22
C MET A 24 -16.05 -3.49 -7.64
N LEU A 25 -14.87 -4.00 -7.25
CA LEU A 25 -14.75 -5.32 -6.62
C LEU A 25 -15.50 -5.40 -5.28
N ILE A 26 -15.38 -4.38 -4.44
CA ILE A 26 -16.08 -4.31 -3.14
C ILE A 26 -17.59 -4.35 -3.33
N ILE A 27 -18.11 -3.59 -4.30
CA ILE A 27 -19.55 -3.57 -4.62
C ILE A 27 -20.01 -4.95 -5.08
N MET A 28 -19.24 -5.63 -5.95
CA MET A 28 -19.57 -6.99 -6.38
C MET A 28 -19.58 -7.98 -5.21
N ILE A 29 -18.57 -7.95 -4.35
CA ILE A 29 -18.46 -8.83 -3.18
C ILE A 29 -19.64 -8.56 -2.22
N SER A 30 -19.92 -7.31 -1.90
CA SER A 30 -21.05 -6.95 -1.03
C SER A 30 -22.38 -7.47 -1.57
N LYS A 31 -22.61 -7.38 -2.89
CA LYS A 31 -23.82 -7.95 -3.53
C LYS A 31 -23.89 -9.47 -3.44
N ILE A 32 -22.79 -10.19 -3.67
CA ILE A 32 -22.74 -11.66 -3.64
C ILE A 32 -23.01 -12.19 -2.23
N PHE A 33 -22.36 -11.59 -1.23
CA PHE A 33 -22.43 -12.06 0.17
C PHE A 33 -23.54 -11.38 0.98
N LYS A 34 -24.31 -10.45 0.39
CA LYS A 34 -25.35 -9.64 1.04
C LYS A 34 -24.87 -8.90 2.29
N PHE A 35 -23.59 -8.51 2.30
CA PHE A 35 -23.03 -7.71 3.39
C PHE A 35 -23.39 -6.24 3.24
N LYS A 36 -23.51 -5.53 4.37
CA LYS A 36 -23.63 -4.06 4.38
C LYS A 36 -22.45 -3.45 3.63
N LEU A 37 -22.75 -2.58 2.66
CA LEU A 37 -21.75 -1.99 1.79
C LEU A 37 -20.73 -1.18 2.61
N SER A 38 -21.23 -0.35 3.52
CA SER A 38 -20.45 0.39 4.52
C SER A 38 -19.43 -0.48 5.26
N GLY A 39 -19.86 -1.64 5.77
CA GLY A 39 -18.99 -2.58 6.47
C GLY A 39 -17.91 -3.18 5.56
N THR A 40 -18.25 -3.52 4.32
CA THR A 40 -17.29 -4.12 3.37
C THR A 40 -16.21 -3.11 2.99
N PHE A 41 -16.59 -1.84 2.75
CA PHE A 41 -15.63 -0.75 2.54
C PHE A 41 -14.72 -0.53 3.76
N LEU A 42 -15.26 -0.63 4.97
CA LEU A 42 -14.49 -0.48 6.21
C LEU A 42 -13.41 -1.57 6.34
N TYR A 43 -13.79 -2.83 6.19
CA TYR A 43 -12.84 -3.95 6.27
C TYR A 43 -11.79 -3.87 5.17
N SER A 44 -12.17 -3.55 3.93
CA SER A 44 -11.21 -3.37 2.84
C SER A 44 -10.23 -2.22 3.10
N GLY A 45 -10.70 -1.11 3.69
CA GLY A 45 -9.85 0.00 4.11
C GLY A 45 -8.83 -0.41 5.17
N LEU A 46 -9.26 -1.15 6.20
CA LEU A 46 -8.38 -1.69 7.23
C LEU A 46 -7.35 -2.67 6.67
N ILE A 47 -7.77 -3.58 5.78
CA ILE A 47 -6.87 -4.53 5.12
C ILE A 47 -5.78 -3.78 4.32
N CYS A 48 -6.15 -2.71 3.61
CA CYS A 48 -5.17 -1.89 2.89
C CYS A 48 -4.15 -1.25 3.84
N LEU A 49 -4.59 -0.72 4.98
CA LEU A 49 -3.68 -0.15 5.99
C LEU A 49 -2.75 -1.20 6.58
N ILE A 50 -3.27 -2.39 6.91
CA ILE A 50 -2.49 -3.51 7.44
C ILE A 50 -1.45 -3.98 6.42
N LEU A 51 -1.83 -4.16 5.15
CA LEU A 51 -0.91 -4.52 4.07
C LEU A 51 0.17 -3.45 3.86
N GLY A 52 -0.21 -2.18 3.94
CA GLY A 52 0.75 -1.06 3.96
C GLY A 52 1.74 -1.20 5.11
N GLY A 53 1.25 -1.43 6.33
CA GLY A 53 2.08 -1.62 7.53
C GLY A 53 3.02 -2.82 7.43
N PHE A 54 2.57 -3.95 6.89
CA PHE A 54 3.40 -5.13 6.67
C PHE A 54 4.55 -4.88 5.70
N SER A 55 4.41 -3.98 4.73
CA SER A 55 5.49 -3.63 3.80
C SER A 55 6.71 -3.01 4.49
N LEU A 56 6.50 -2.32 5.61
CA LEU A 56 7.59 -1.80 6.46
C LEU A 56 8.23 -2.91 7.29
N ILE A 57 7.41 -3.76 7.93
CA ILE A 57 7.88 -4.83 8.82
C ILE A 57 8.69 -5.87 8.04
N GLY A 58 8.24 -6.25 6.84
CA GLY A 58 8.96 -7.19 5.97
C GLY A 58 10.34 -6.67 5.57
N ASN A 59 10.47 -5.38 5.31
CA ASN A 59 11.75 -4.77 4.95
C ASN A 59 12.73 -4.69 6.15
N ILE A 60 12.22 -4.45 7.36
CA ILE A 60 13.03 -4.44 8.59
C ILE A 60 13.58 -5.86 8.88
N LYS A 61 12.76 -6.91 8.71
CA LYS A 61 13.20 -8.29 8.93
C LYS A 61 14.26 -8.74 7.92
N ILE A 62 14.11 -8.40 6.64
CA ILE A 62 15.12 -8.67 5.61
C ILE A 62 16.45 -8.00 5.97
N SER A 63 16.43 -6.72 6.36
CA SER A 63 17.64 -6.00 6.78
C SER A 63 18.33 -6.62 8.00
N SER A 64 17.59 -7.25 8.92
CA SER A 64 18.15 -7.89 10.11
C SER A 64 18.77 -9.27 9.83
N SER A 65 18.27 -9.99 8.82
CA SER A 65 18.80 -11.30 8.41
C SER A 65 20.15 -11.19 7.68
N TYR A 66 20.48 -10.02 7.11
CA TYR A 66 21.76 -9.79 6.44
C TYR A 66 22.98 -9.82 7.38
N ARG A 67 22.84 -9.56 8.68
CA ARG A 67 23.95 -9.79 9.63
C ARG A 67 24.32 -11.27 9.73
N TYR A 68 23.37 -12.18 9.49
CA TYR A 68 23.63 -13.61 9.40
C TYR A 68 24.13 -14.05 8.01
N PHE A 69 23.66 -13.41 6.92
CA PHE A 69 24.17 -13.69 5.55
C PHE A 69 25.50 -13.02 5.20
N GLN A 70 25.98 -12.06 5.99
CA GLN A 70 27.33 -11.48 5.87
C GLN A 70 28.43 -12.54 6.05
N VAL A 71 28.18 -13.63 6.78
CA VAL A 71 29.14 -14.72 6.94
C VAL A 71 29.22 -15.60 5.67
N GLN A 72 28.25 -15.50 4.75
CA GLN A 72 28.14 -16.41 3.60
C GLN A 72 28.29 -15.76 2.22
N SER A 73 28.44 -14.43 2.14
CA SER A 73 28.50 -13.69 0.87
C SER A 73 29.86 -13.01 0.64
N ILE A 74 30.87 -13.82 0.31
CA ILE A 74 32.19 -13.38 -0.21
C ILE A 74 32.07 -12.82 -1.65
N SER A 75 30.89 -12.75 -2.25
CA SER A 75 30.72 -12.61 -3.71
C SER A 75 30.02 -11.34 -4.23
N ARG A 76 29.65 -10.36 -3.40
CA ARG A 76 29.11 -9.07 -3.89
C ARG A 76 29.74 -7.87 -3.17
N PRO A 77 30.12 -6.79 -3.90
CA PRO A 77 30.68 -5.60 -3.29
C PRO A 77 29.65 -4.93 -2.37
N ILE A 78 30.12 -4.49 -1.19
CA ILE A 78 29.33 -3.90 -0.10
C ILE A 78 28.48 -2.70 -0.59
N ASP A 79 28.95 -1.98 -1.61
CA ASP A 79 28.26 -0.84 -2.21
C ASP A 79 26.96 -1.24 -2.95
N GLN A 80 26.94 -2.40 -3.62
CA GLN A 80 25.75 -2.90 -4.31
C GLN A 80 24.68 -3.36 -3.32
N ILE A 81 25.09 -4.03 -2.25
CA ILE A 81 24.20 -4.49 -1.17
C ILE A 81 23.55 -3.28 -0.48
N SER A 82 24.33 -2.23 -0.24
CA SER A 82 23.84 -0.98 0.36
C SER A 82 22.83 -0.28 -0.54
N ALA A 83 23.12 -0.14 -1.83
CA ALA A 83 22.23 0.49 -2.81
C ALA A 83 20.88 -0.24 -2.96
N ASP A 84 20.89 -1.58 -2.98
CA ASP A 84 19.68 -2.40 -3.08
C ASP A 84 18.79 -2.29 -1.83
N ASN A 85 19.41 -2.15 -0.64
CA ASN A 85 18.68 -1.91 0.62
C ASN A 85 18.02 -0.52 0.64
N TYR A 86 18.72 0.53 0.19
CA TYR A 86 18.13 1.86 0.07
C TYR A 86 16.96 1.88 -0.92
N LYS A 87 17.10 1.20 -2.07
CA LYS A 87 16.04 1.08 -3.08
C LYS A 87 14.82 0.30 -2.58
N SER A 88 15.04 -0.78 -1.84
CA SER A 88 13.96 -1.60 -1.26
C SER A 88 13.20 -0.84 -0.17
N ARG A 89 13.91 -0.09 0.68
CA ARG A 89 13.30 0.78 1.70
C ARG A 89 12.48 1.92 1.09
N ASP A 90 13.01 2.57 0.06
CA ASP A 90 12.29 3.62 -0.69
C ASP A 90 11.04 3.04 -1.39
N SER A 91 11.13 1.81 -1.91
CA SER A 91 9.98 1.10 -2.49
C SER A 91 8.91 0.76 -1.45
N SER A 92 9.29 0.22 -0.28
CA SER A 92 8.35 -0.08 0.81
C SER A 92 7.66 1.17 1.35
N LEU A 93 8.39 2.29 1.51
CA LEU A 93 7.79 3.56 1.91
C LEU A 93 6.79 4.08 0.88
N ARG A 94 7.13 4.01 -0.41
CA ARG A 94 6.19 4.36 -1.49
C ARG A 94 4.94 3.48 -1.49
N PHE A 95 5.09 2.18 -1.24
CA PHE A 95 3.98 1.24 -1.17
C PHE A 95 3.09 1.51 0.05
N LEU A 96 3.68 1.79 1.22
CA LEU A 96 2.97 2.19 2.41
C LEU A 96 2.12 3.44 2.14
N ILE A 97 2.72 4.50 1.59
CA ILE A 97 2.01 5.75 1.30
C ILE A 97 0.86 5.48 0.31
N PHE A 98 1.11 4.66 -0.71
CA PHE A 98 0.10 4.27 -1.69
C PHE A 98 -1.09 3.53 -1.04
N MET A 99 -0.82 2.48 -0.28
CA MET A 99 -1.86 1.66 0.36
C MET A 99 -2.57 2.43 1.47
N SER A 100 -1.86 3.28 2.20
CA SER A 100 -2.45 4.14 3.22
C SER A 100 -3.38 5.19 2.62
N SER A 101 -3.01 5.78 1.48
CA SER A 101 -3.87 6.71 0.74
C SER A 101 -5.17 6.02 0.27
N ILE A 102 -5.06 4.81 -0.29
CA ILE A 102 -6.22 4.00 -0.71
C ILE A 102 -7.09 3.64 0.50
N GLY A 103 -6.49 3.14 1.58
CA GLY A 103 -7.20 2.76 2.79
C GLY A 103 -7.95 3.94 3.43
N ALA A 104 -7.32 5.11 3.49
CA ALA A 104 -7.95 6.34 4.00
C ALA A 104 -9.16 6.75 3.14
N ILE A 105 -9.05 6.68 1.81
CA ILE A 105 -10.18 6.99 0.90
C ILE A 105 -11.33 6.00 1.13
N LEU A 106 -11.04 4.71 1.23
CA LEU A 106 -12.06 3.67 1.48
C LEU A 106 -12.77 3.86 2.82
N LEU A 107 -12.03 4.22 3.88
CA LEU A 107 -12.61 4.53 5.18
C LEU A 107 -13.48 5.79 5.14
N LEU A 108 -13.08 6.82 4.38
CA LEU A 108 -13.86 8.03 4.21
C LEU A 108 -15.18 7.72 3.48
N ILE A 109 -15.12 6.92 2.42
CA ILE A 109 -16.31 6.41 1.71
C ILE A 109 -17.19 5.62 2.68
N SER A 110 -16.62 4.68 3.45
CA SER A 110 -17.37 3.90 4.45
C SER A 110 -18.10 4.80 5.45
N ASN A 111 -17.41 5.82 5.98
CA ASN A 111 -18.01 6.74 6.95
C ASN A 111 -19.16 7.57 6.34
N ILE A 112 -19.01 8.01 5.09
CA ILE A 112 -20.09 8.66 4.34
C ILE A 112 -21.28 7.69 4.21
N LEU A 113 -21.06 6.44 3.82
CA LEU A 113 -22.15 5.47 3.71
C LEU A 113 -22.86 5.19 5.04
N ILE A 114 -22.10 5.08 6.14
CA ILE A 114 -22.68 4.92 7.49
C ILE A 114 -23.58 6.11 7.82
N HIS A 115 -23.12 7.33 7.52
CA HIS A 115 -23.89 8.55 7.77
C HIS A 115 -25.19 8.61 6.95
N TYR A 116 -25.17 8.14 5.71
CA TYR A 116 -26.36 8.06 4.85
C TYR A 116 -27.17 6.76 5.00
N ASN A 117 -26.78 5.89 5.95
CA ASN A 117 -27.44 4.61 6.27
C ASN A 117 -27.61 3.67 5.05
N LEU A 118 -26.62 3.66 4.15
CA LEU A 118 -26.49 2.78 2.98
C LEU A 118 -25.57 1.58 3.27
#